data_AF-A0A7K3ZNK7-F1
#
_entry.id   AF-A0A7K3ZNK7-F1
#
_cell.length_a   1.000
_cell.length_b   1.000
_cell.length_c   1.000
_cell.angle_alpha   90.00
_cell.angle_beta   90.00
_cell.angle_gamma   90.00
#
_symmetry.space_group_name_H-M   'P 1'
#
loop_
_entity.id
_entity.type
_entity.pdbx_description
1 polymer ?
#
loop_
_entity_poly.entity_id
_entity_poly.type
_entity_poly.pdbx_seq_one_letter_code
_entity_poly.pdbx_strand_id
1 'polypeptide(L)'
;MKLGTMTFQPHRPAGFDFHVYRVKPETGLRLQPQPDMASNIAVFADTKTGQTHPDWISQSVLGPAKFGNNNFNIYWSVLCPTQPDYREDQLKYIKEVDRQSNGIWLNNYYFTEHNHCNCPRCQTLQTKSGLSWIEWRRKVVNEFLQQIRREIKGELVLSLQPDPASSLERYGVDFNDIAKFADRFNVVIFSKNYATPWYCEMLARGFKKQLTKPFYINLYVYGPGDLAQDVPTPAEILTATVRCARVGGVDGFVYFSDGEKEMQNFQKAAVENIALRTKLSSFGGEPVQQFLGAVESWEKLFK
;
A
#
# COMPACT_ATOMS: atom_id res chain seq x y z
N MET A 1 -14.15 -11.84 -7.79
CA MET A 1 -13.44 -10.70 -7.16
C MET A 1 -13.25 -11.02 -5.68
N LYS A 2 -12.07 -10.77 -5.10
CA LYS A 2 -11.80 -11.01 -3.67
C LYS A 2 -11.93 -9.75 -2.82
N LEU A 3 -12.40 -9.86 -1.58
CA LEU A 3 -12.39 -8.80 -0.58
C LEU A 3 -11.40 -9.16 0.53
N GLY A 4 -10.47 -8.27 0.84
CA GLY A 4 -9.50 -8.45 1.92
C GLY A 4 -9.57 -7.33 2.95
N THR A 5 -8.99 -7.57 4.11
CA THR A 5 -8.75 -6.53 5.12
C THR A 5 -7.27 -6.23 5.25
N MET A 6 -6.95 -4.98 5.57
CA MET A 6 -5.69 -4.60 6.18
C MET A 6 -6.02 -3.98 7.54
N THR A 7 -5.26 -4.29 8.59
CA THR A 7 -5.54 -3.79 9.94
C THR A 7 -4.26 -3.39 10.68
N PHE A 8 -4.39 -2.42 11.60
CA PHE A 8 -3.33 -2.08 12.56
C PHE A 8 -3.31 -3.00 13.78
N GLN A 9 -4.38 -3.76 13.99
CA GLN A 9 -4.51 -4.75 15.07
C GLN A 9 -4.56 -6.18 14.47
N PRO A 10 -4.15 -7.23 15.21
CA PRO A 10 -4.09 -8.61 14.72
C PRO A 10 -5.49 -9.27 14.68
N HIS A 11 -6.46 -8.58 14.10
CA HIS A 11 -7.84 -9.03 14.00
C HIS A 11 -8.17 -9.47 12.57
N ARG A 12 -9.12 -10.41 12.47
CA ARG A 12 -9.59 -10.99 11.21
C ARG A 12 -11.10 -10.77 11.12
N PRO A 13 -11.56 -9.57 10.72
CA PRO A 13 -12.98 -9.28 10.61
C PRO A 13 -13.65 -10.31 9.70
N ALA A 14 -14.81 -10.84 10.10
CA ALA A 14 -15.51 -11.85 9.31
C ALA A 14 -16.00 -11.30 7.96
N GLY A 15 -16.23 -12.20 6.99
CA GLY A 15 -16.79 -11.84 5.68
C GLY A 15 -15.77 -11.37 4.63
N PHE A 16 -14.47 -11.57 4.88
CA PHE A 16 -13.41 -11.30 3.90
C PHE A 16 -12.67 -12.60 3.54
N ASP A 17 -12.10 -12.63 2.33
CA ASP A 17 -11.39 -13.79 1.77
C ASP A 17 -9.96 -13.93 2.31
N PHE A 18 -9.35 -12.83 2.76
CA PHE A 18 -7.99 -12.81 3.30
C PHE A 18 -7.76 -11.58 4.21
N HIS A 19 -6.72 -11.66 5.04
CA HIS A 19 -6.39 -10.62 6.00
C HIS A 19 -4.90 -10.27 5.97
N VAL A 20 -4.60 -8.98 6.09
CA VAL A 20 -3.25 -8.43 6.11
C VAL A 20 -3.05 -7.64 7.40
N TYR A 21 -2.07 -8.02 8.20
CA TYR A 21 -1.72 -7.34 9.44
C TYR A 21 -0.53 -6.40 9.23
N ARG A 22 -0.67 -5.13 9.60
CA ARG A 22 0.41 -4.13 9.51
C ARG A 22 1.42 -4.29 10.63
N VAL A 23 2.31 -5.28 10.49
CA VAL A 23 3.31 -5.62 11.50
C VAL A 23 4.44 -4.59 11.63
N LYS A 24 4.70 -3.81 10.58
CA LYS A 24 5.62 -2.66 10.64
C LYS A 24 5.00 -1.44 9.97
N PRO A 25 4.33 -0.55 10.71
CA PRO A 25 3.91 0.75 10.20
C PRO A 25 5.10 1.71 10.07
N GLU A 26 4.86 2.84 9.40
CA GLU A 26 5.83 3.90 9.11
C GLU A 26 6.44 4.55 10.35
N THR A 27 5.84 4.35 11.52
CA THR A 27 6.41 4.76 12.81
C THR A 27 7.70 4.02 13.15
N GLY A 28 7.96 2.87 12.53
CA GLY A 28 9.11 2.00 12.82
C GLY A 28 8.86 0.98 13.93
N LEU A 29 7.63 0.89 14.45
CA LEU A 29 7.23 -0.17 15.36
C LEU A 29 7.31 -1.53 14.66
N ARG A 30 7.74 -2.58 15.38
CA ARG A 30 7.74 -3.97 14.88
C ARG A 30 6.84 -4.79 15.80
N LEU A 31 5.81 -5.40 15.22
CA LEU A 31 4.80 -6.21 15.90
C LEU A 31 4.97 -7.67 15.51
N GLN A 32 4.46 -8.57 16.34
CA GLN A 32 4.56 -10.01 16.08
C GLN A 32 3.64 -10.44 14.92
N PRO A 33 4.16 -11.06 13.86
CA PRO A 33 3.35 -11.60 12.77
C PRO A 33 2.31 -12.61 13.25
N GLN A 34 1.24 -12.76 12.47
CA GLN A 34 0.22 -13.78 12.73
C GLN A 34 0.27 -14.84 11.61
N PRO A 35 0.34 -16.15 11.95
CA PRO A 35 0.57 -17.21 10.96
C PRO A 35 -0.56 -17.38 9.95
N ASP A 36 -1.75 -16.90 10.27
CA ASP A 36 -2.96 -16.97 9.46
C ASP A 36 -3.30 -15.67 8.73
N MET A 37 -2.42 -14.66 8.80
CA MET A 37 -2.54 -13.39 8.10
C MET A 37 -1.28 -13.12 7.28
N ALA A 38 -1.42 -12.40 6.17
CA ALA A 38 -0.26 -11.83 5.49
C ALA A 38 0.28 -10.64 6.31
N SER A 39 1.56 -10.34 6.20
CA SER A 39 2.21 -9.28 6.99
C SER A 39 2.58 -8.10 6.11
N ASN A 40 2.10 -6.90 6.46
CA ASN A 40 2.48 -5.65 5.81
C ASN A 40 3.62 -4.94 6.53
N ILE A 41 4.65 -4.55 5.76
CA ILE A 41 5.87 -3.93 6.23
C ILE A 41 6.12 -2.64 5.43
N ALA A 42 6.12 -1.51 6.12
CA ALA A 42 6.69 -0.26 5.61
C ALA A 42 8.21 -0.31 5.73
N VAL A 43 8.91 -0.40 4.59
CA VAL A 43 10.34 -0.75 4.58
C VAL A 43 11.22 0.44 4.92
N PHE A 44 11.26 1.48 4.08
CA PHE A 44 12.11 2.66 4.32
C PHE A 44 11.44 3.79 5.09
N ALA A 45 10.13 3.73 5.29
CA ALA A 45 9.44 4.62 6.22
C ALA A 45 9.60 4.08 7.65
N ASP A 46 10.35 4.81 8.48
CA ASP A 46 10.72 4.40 9.84
C ASP A 46 11.08 5.61 10.70
N THR A 47 10.08 6.18 11.36
CA THR A 47 10.26 7.36 12.24
C THR A 47 11.19 7.06 13.41
N LYS A 48 11.03 5.91 14.07
CA LYS A 48 11.85 5.50 15.22
C LYS A 48 13.33 5.46 14.88
N THR A 49 13.70 4.81 13.77
CA THR A 49 15.09 4.73 13.33
C THR A 49 15.60 6.09 12.86
N GLY A 50 14.76 6.89 12.19
CA GLY A 50 15.14 8.26 11.80
C GLY A 50 15.41 9.19 13.00
N GLN A 51 14.79 8.94 14.16
CA GLN A 51 15.08 9.69 15.39
C GLN A 51 16.47 9.36 15.96
N THR A 52 16.89 8.09 15.90
CA THR A 52 18.21 7.66 16.42
C THR A 52 19.33 7.85 15.40
N HIS A 53 19.01 7.83 14.11
CA HIS A 53 19.94 8.01 12.99
C HIS A 53 19.44 9.10 12.02
N PRO A 54 19.43 10.38 12.43
CA PRO A 54 18.95 11.47 11.57
C PRO A 54 19.76 11.64 10.27
N ASP A 55 21.02 11.20 10.25
CA ASP A 55 21.90 11.17 9.08
C ASP A 55 21.53 10.07 8.06
N TRP A 56 20.68 9.11 8.45
CA TRP A 56 20.16 8.07 7.55
C TRP A 56 18.91 8.51 6.82
N ILE A 57 18.24 9.57 7.29
CA ILE A 57 17.05 10.12 6.65
C ILE A 57 17.41 10.58 5.24
N SER A 58 16.54 10.25 4.30
CA SER A 58 16.65 10.64 2.90
C SER A 58 16.70 12.15 2.75
N GLN A 59 17.64 12.65 1.94
CA GLN A 59 17.89 14.09 1.76
C GLN A 59 17.48 14.57 0.37
N SER A 60 17.05 15.81 0.27
CA SER A 60 16.83 16.56 -0.98
C SER A 60 17.43 17.96 -0.88
N VAL A 61 17.36 18.75 -1.95
CA VAL A 61 17.76 20.17 -1.93
C VAL A 61 16.86 21.03 -1.02
N LEU A 62 15.64 20.57 -0.73
CA LEU A 62 14.70 21.25 0.18
C LEU A 62 14.70 20.61 1.58
N GLY A 63 15.75 19.86 1.91
CA GLY A 63 15.96 19.26 3.23
C GLY A 63 15.51 17.79 3.34
N PRO A 64 15.42 17.27 4.57
CA PRO A 64 15.19 15.85 4.85
C PRO A 64 13.73 15.41 4.63
N ALA A 65 13.55 14.14 4.27
CA ALA A 65 12.27 13.45 4.18
C ALA A 65 11.74 13.07 5.57
N LYS A 66 11.25 14.04 6.32
CA LYS A 66 10.66 13.81 7.64
C LYS A 66 9.48 14.73 7.92
N PHE A 67 8.66 14.31 8.88
CA PHE A 67 7.59 15.14 9.43
C PHE A 67 8.11 16.52 9.89
N GLY A 68 7.33 17.56 9.62
CA GLY A 68 7.69 18.96 9.90
C GLY A 68 8.45 19.65 8.77
N ASN A 69 8.87 18.94 7.72
CA ASN A 69 9.37 19.58 6.50
C ASN A 69 8.21 19.84 5.54
N ASN A 70 7.61 21.04 5.61
CA ASN A 70 6.43 21.42 4.83
C ASN A 70 6.68 21.57 3.31
N ASN A 71 7.91 21.39 2.84
CA ASN A 71 8.19 21.29 1.41
C ASN A 71 7.65 19.99 0.80
N PHE A 72 7.33 19.00 1.64
CA PHE A 72 6.92 17.67 1.21
C PHE A 72 5.66 17.20 1.91
N ASN A 73 4.86 16.42 1.20
CA ASN A 73 3.71 15.73 1.78
C ASN A 73 4.15 14.42 2.46
N ILE A 74 4.93 14.52 3.54
CA ILE A 74 5.54 13.37 4.23
C ILE A 74 5.22 13.45 5.73
N TYR A 75 4.60 12.39 6.26
CA TYR A 75 4.13 12.34 7.65
C TYR A 75 4.99 11.47 8.58
N TRP A 76 6.10 10.92 8.09
CA TRP A 76 7.02 10.03 8.80
C TRP A 76 8.46 10.25 8.33
N SER A 77 9.46 9.76 9.06
CA SER A 77 10.82 9.78 8.53
C SER A 77 10.98 8.70 7.46
N VAL A 78 11.54 9.05 6.30
CA VAL A 78 11.90 8.08 5.27
C VAL A 78 13.42 7.98 5.18
N LEU A 79 13.95 6.80 5.44
CA LEU A 79 15.36 6.51 5.37
C LEU A 79 15.83 6.33 3.92
N CYS A 80 17.11 6.61 3.70
CA CYS A 80 17.73 6.48 2.40
C CYS A 80 17.82 4.99 1.98
N PRO A 81 17.27 4.57 0.83
CA PRO A 81 17.31 3.16 0.37
C PRO A 81 18.71 2.60 0.08
N THR A 82 19.73 3.47 0.09
CA THR A 82 21.14 3.12 -0.08
C THR A 82 21.94 3.09 1.21
N GLN A 83 21.31 3.35 2.37
CA GLN A 83 21.97 3.19 3.66
C GLN A 83 22.17 1.68 3.89
N PRO A 84 23.43 1.19 3.95
CA PRO A 84 23.73 -0.24 3.90
C PRO A 84 23.24 -1.00 5.13
N ASP A 85 23.47 -0.45 6.33
CA ASP A 85 23.13 -1.08 7.60
C ASP A 85 21.62 -1.25 7.74
N TYR A 86 20.87 -0.21 7.41
CA TYR A 86 19.41 -0.25 7.44
C TYR A 86 18.86 -1.22 6.40
N ARG A 87 19.43 -1.25 5.20
CA ARG A 87 19.02 -2.19 4.15
C ARG A 87 19.24 -3.64 4.58
N GLU A 88 20.38 -3.94 5.20
CA GLU A 88 20.68 -5.27 5.72
C GLU A 88 19.72 -5.66 6.85
N ASP A 89 19.44 -4.75 7.79
CA ASP A 89 18.46 -4.97 8.85
C ASP A 89 17.05 -5.25 8.29
N GLN A 90 16.59 -4.48 7.28
CA GLN A 90 15.30 -4.73 6.66
C GLN A 90 15.23 -6.08 5.95
N LEU A 91 16.30 -6.53 5.28
CA LEU A 91 16.34 -7.86 4.66
C LEU A 91 16.22 -8.97 5.70
N LYS A 92 16.96 -8.86 6.82
CA LYS A 92 16.89 -9.82 7.92
C LYS A 92 15.50 -9.86 8.54
N TYR A 93 14.91 -8.69 8.80
CA TYR A 93 13.58 -8.58 9.38
C TYR A 93 12.49 -9.15 8.46
N ILE A 94 12.49 -8.80 7.16
CA ILE A 94 11.52 -9.34 6.19
C ILE A 94 11.59 -10.87 6.12
N LYS A 95 12.81 -11.44 6.13
CA LYS A 95 13.03 -12.89 6.15
C LYS A 95 12.50 -13.55 7.43
N GLU A 96 12.64 -12.90 8.57
CA GLU A 96 12.12 -13.40 9.85
C GLU A 96 10.59 -13.38 9.87
N VAL A 97 9.98 -12.31 9.36
CA VAL A 97 8.51 -12.18 9.25
C VAL A 97 7.94 -13.22 8.29
N ASP A 98 8.58 -13.48 7.15
CA ASP A 98 8.14 -14.47 6.16
C ASP A 98 7.99 -15.88 6.76
N ARG A 99 8.83 -16.26 7.73
CA ARG A 99 8.74 -17.57 8.40
C ARG A 99 7.47 -17.76 9.23
N GLN A 100 6.80 -16.67 9.58
CA GLN A 100 5.67 -16.64 10.52
C GLN A 100 4.41 -16.03 9.89
N SER A 101 4.45 -15.68 8.60
CA SER A 101 3.42 -14.91 7.93
C SER A 101 2.86 -15.67 6.74
N ASN A 102 1.57 -15.51 6.46
CA ASN A 102 0.92 -16.05 5.27
C ASN A 102 1.15 -15.14 4.04
N GLY A 103 2.42 -14.84 3.75
CA GLY A 103 2.85 -13.91 2.70
C GLY A 103 3.28 -12.54 3.21
N ILE A 104 4.01 -11.81 2.36
CA ILE A 104 4.65 -10.53 2.67
C ILE A 104 4.11 -9.44 1.76
N TRP A 105 3.67 -8.34 2.37
CA TRP A 105 3.17 -7.15 1.68
C TRP A 105 4.11 -5.99 1.95
N LEU A 106 4.82 -5.50 0.95
CA LEU A 106 5.79 -4.42 1.14
C LEU A 106 5.21 -3.06 0.73
N ASN A 107 5.41 -2.07 1.58
CA ASN A 107 5.16 -0.65 1.32
C ASN A 107 6.45 0.15 1.49
N ASN A 108 6.56 1.32 0.86
CA ASN A 108 7.72 2.21 1.00
C ASN A 108 9.09 1.51 0.78
N TYR A 109 9.17 0.56 -0.16
CA TYR A 109 10.41 -0.18 -0.51
C TYR A 109 11.25 0.53 -1.59
N TYR A 110 10.86 1.74 -1.95
CA TYR A 110 11.40 2.54 -3.05
C TYR A 110 11.88 3.91 -2.53
N PHE A 111 12.40 4.75 -3.42
CA PHE A 111 12.87 6.08 -3.05
C PHE A 111 11.72 7.00 -2.64
N THR A 112 11.97 7.94 -1.73
CA THR A 112 11.05 9.07 -1.50
C THR A 112 10.90 9.91 -2.78
N GLU A 113 9.72 10.52 -2.95
CA GLU A 113 9.38 11.50 -4.00
C GLU A 113 10.32 12.72 -4.02
N HIS A 114 10.13 13.66 -4.96
CA HIS A 114 10.73 15.00 -4.98
C HIS A 114 12.25 14.96 -5.06
N ASN A 115 12.75 13.98 -5.82
CA ASN A 115 14.18 13.81 -6.07
C ASN A 115 15.03 13.67 -4.80
N HIS A 116 14.44 13.10 -3.74
CA HIS A 116 15.16 12.71 -2.54
C HIS A 116 16.23 11.64 -2.82
N CYS A 117 17.12 11.44 -1.84
CA CYS A 117 18.37 10.69 -1.94
C CYS A 117 19.44 11.38 -2.80
N ASN A 118 19.59 12.70 -2.67
CA ASN A 118 20.66 13.45 -3.32
C ASN A 118 21.89 13.70 -2.40
N CYS A 119 22.03 12.92 -1.32
CA CYS A 119 23.16 13.05 -0.40
C CYS A 119 24.50 12.60 -1.05
N PRO A 120 25.66 12.96 -0.48
CA PRO A 120 26.97 12.62 -1.05
C PRO A 120 27.17 11.12 -1.32
N ARG A 121 26.62 10.24 -0.48
CA ARG A 121 26.63 8.78 -0.70
C ARG A 121 25.93 8.41 -2.00
N CYS A 122 24.70 8.88 -2.21
CA CYS A 122 23.92 8.57 -3.41
C CYS A 122 24.55 9.15 -4.67
N GLN A 123 25.06 10.39 -4.60
CA GLN A 123 25.79 11.00 -5.72
C GLN A 123 27.02 10.18 -6.10
N THR A 124 27.78 9.72 -5.11
CA THR A 124 28.95 8.86 -5.33
C THR A 124 28.55 7.52 -5.94
N LEU A 125 27.51 6.87 -5.41
CA LEU A 125 27.03 5.57 -5.90
C LEU A 125 26.49 5.66 -7.33
N GLN A 126 25.76 6.72 -7.66
CA GLN A 126 25.25 6.95 -9.01
C GLN A 126 26.38 7.29 -9.99
N THR A 127 27.33 8.14 -9.60
CA THR A 127 28.50 8.45 -10.44
C THR A 127 29.31 7.19 -10.74
N LYS A 128 29.56 6.36 -9.71
CA LYS A 128 30.26 5.07 -9.87
C LYS A 128 29.51 4.08 -10.75
N SER A 129 28.17 4.14 -10.81
CA SER A 129 27.41 3.23 -11.67
C SER A 129 27.42 3.63 -13.14
N GLY A 130 27.75 4.89 -13.48
CA GLY A 130 27.74 5.40 -14.86
C GLY A 130 26.35 5.48 -15.50
N LEU A 131 25.28 5.39 -14.72
CA LEU A 131 23.89 5.40 -15.18
C LEU A 131 23.29 6.80 -15.01
N SER A 132 22.25 7.15 -15.76
CA SER A 132 21.47 8.36 -15.43
C SER A 132 20.82 8.23 -14.04
N TRP A 133 20.37 9.35 -13.47
CA TRP A 133 19.78 9.36 -12.13
C TRP A 133 18.53 8.46 -12.02
N ILE A 134 17.66 8.47 -13.04
CA ILE A 134 16.45 7.65 -13.09
C ILE A 134 16.81 6.16 -13.22
N GLU A 135 17.72 5.82 -14.13
CA GLU A 135 18.17 4.43 -14.33
C GLU A 135 18.87 3.87 -13.09
N TRP A 136 19.67 4.69 -12.40
CA TRP A 136 20.30 4.30 -11.15
C TRP A 136 19.27 4.05 -10.04
N ARG A 137 18.27 4.93 -9.86
CA ARG A 137 17.19 4.71 -8.89
C ARG A 137 16.42 3.43 -9.19
N ARG A 138 16.05 3.22 -10.46
CA ARG A 138 15.41 1.99 -10.95
C ARG A 138 16.24 0.75 -10.62
N LYS A 139 17.56 0.79 -10.87
CA LYS A 139 18.48 -0.28 -10.52
C LYS A 139 18.50 -0.56 -9.01
N VAL A 140 18.60 0.46 -8.17
CA VAL A 140 18.66 0.30 -6.70
C VAL A 140 17.40 -0.36 -6.14
N VAL A 141 16.21 0.02 -6.65
CA VAL A 141 14.93 -0.60 -6.27
C VAL A 141 14.90 -2.07 -6.72
N ASN A 142 15.22 -2.34 -7.99
CA ASN A 142 15.21 -3.70 -8.54
C ASN A 142 16.17 -4.64 -7.81
N GLU A 143 17.39 -4.19 -7.50
CA GLU A 143 18.36 -4.99 -6.76
C GLU A 143 17.87 -5.31 -5.33
N PHE A 144 17.10 -4.41 -4.73
CA PHE A 144 16.52 -4.67 -3.41
C PHE A 144 15.43 -5.71 -3.45
N LEU A 145 14.51 -5.57 -4.40
CA LEU A 145 13.45 -6.55 -4.61
C LEU A 145 13.99 -7.91 -5.01
N GLN A 146 15.07 -7.95 -5.81
CA GLN A 146 15.76 -9.19 -6.13
C GLN A 146 16.37 -9.84 -4.88
N GLN A 147 17.00 -9.07 -3.99
CA GLN A 147 17.53 -9.58 -2.73
C GLN A 147 16.40 -10.14 -1.86
N ILE A 148 15.32 -9.39 -1.67
CA ILE A 148 14.13 -9.83 -0.92
C ILE A 148 13.60 -11.14 -1.49
N ARG A 149 13.36 -11.20 -2.80
CA ARG A 149 12.76 -12.38 -3.43
C ARG A 149 13.59 -13.65 -3.26
N ARG A 150 14.92 -13.54 -3.16
CA ARG A 150 15.83 -14.68 -2.87
C ARG A 150 15.71 -15.16 -1.41
N GLU A 151 15.35 -14.28 -0.49
CA GLU A 151 15.29 -14.58 0.95
C GLU A 151 13.93 -15.11 1.40
N ILE A 152 12.84 -14.62 0.80
CA ILE A 152 11.47 -15.00 1.19
C ILE A 152 10.93 -16.16 0.35
N LYS A 153 10.09 -17.00 0.97
CA LYS A 153 9.45 -18.16 0.32
C LYS A 153 7.97 -17.93 0.04
N GLY A 154 7.30 -17.11 0.84
CA GLY A 154 5.88 -16.82 0.70
C GLY A 154 5.53 -15.95 -0.51
N GLU A 155 4.24 -15.68 -0.66
CA GLU A 155 3.72 -14.71 -1.63
C GLU A 155 4.30 -13.32 -1.35
N LEU A 156 4.77 -12.62 -2.39
CA LEU A 156 5.22 -11.24 -2.32
C LEU A 156 4.24 -10.32 -3.03
N VAL A 157 3.57 -9.47 -2.26
CA VAL A 157 2.70 -8.42 -2.76
C VAL A 157 3.40 -7.08 -2.61
N LEU A 158 3.58 -6.36 -3.73
CA LEU A 158 4.19 -5.04 -3.71
C LEU A 158 3.11 -3.96 -3.73
N SER A 159 3.10 -3.12 -2.70
CA SER A 159 2.20 -1.98 -2.62
C SER A 159 2.71 -0.82 -3.47
N LEU A 160 1.82 -0.21 -4.24
CA LEU A 160 2.12 0.86 -5.18
C LEU A 160 1.48 2.15 -4.69
N GLN A 161 2.20 3.27 -4.84
CA GLN A 161 1.60 4.60 -4.72
C GLN A 161 0.52 4.78 -5.80
N PRO A 162 -0.50 5.61 -5.58
CA PRO A 162 -1.59 5.84 -6.52
C PRO A 162 -1.14 6.75 -7.68
N ASP A 163 -0.07 6.36 -8.37
CA ASP A 163 0.56 7.09 -9.47
C ASP A 163 0.92 6.13 -10.62
N PRO A 164 -0.01 5.87 -11.53
CA PRO A 164 0.30 5.08 -12.71
C PRO A 164 1.11 5.86 -13.76
N ALA A 165 1.33 7.16 -13.62
CA ALA A 165 1.89 7.98 -14.71
C ALA A 165 3.38 8.26 -14.54
N SER A 166 3.83 8.53 -13.32
CA SER A 166 5.19 9.02 -13.02
C SER A 166 5.93 8.23 -11.95
N SER A 167 5.53 6.96 -11.75
CA SER A 167 6.10 6.10 -10.71
C SER A 167 7.62 5.88 -10.88
N LEU A 168 8.09 5.77 -12.13
CA LEU A 168 9.51 5.59 -12.41
C LEU A 168 10.32 6.82 -12.01
N GLU A 169 9.88 8.01 -12.44
CA GLU A 169 10.57 9.27 -12.18
C GLU A 169 10.55 9.62 -10.68
N ARG A 170 9.39 9.46 -10.03
CA ARG A 170 9.22 9.83 -8.62
C ARG A 170 9.88 8.84 -7.68
N TYR A 171 9.73 7.54 -7.92
CA TYR A 171 10.08 6.50 -6.94
C TYR A 171 11.19 5.54 -7.39
N GLY A 172 11.60 5.60 -8.67
CA GLY A 172 12.47 4.58 -9.26
C GLY A 172 11.74 3.25 -9.49
N VAL A 173 10.42 3.27 -9.64
CA VAL A 173 9.60 2.07 -9.75
C VAL A 173 9.03 1.94 -11.16
N ASP A 174 9.61 1.01 -11.92
CA ASP A 174 9.06 0.54 -13.20
C ASP A 174 8.22 -0.72 -12.96
N PHE A 175 6.94 -0.70 -13.34
CA PHE A 175 6.01 -1.77 -13.02
C PHE A 175 6.36 -3.11 -13.70
N ASN A 176 6.90 -3.09 -14.92
CA ASN A 176 7.29 -4.31 -15.62
C ASN A 176 8.52 -4.97 -15.00
N ASP A 177 9.43 -4.16 -14.47
CA ASP A 177 10.58 -4.70 -13.75
C ASP A 177 10.21 -5.30 -12.41
N ILE A 178 9.45 -4.59 -11.59
CA ILE A 178 9.09 -5.10 -10.26
C ILE A 178 8.14 -6.31 -10.36
N ALA A 179 7.39 -6.45 -11.45
CA ALA A 179 6.56 -7.62 -11.75
C ALA A 179 7.35 -8.93 -11.86
N LYS A 180 8.67 -8.87 -12.08
CA LYS A 180 9.56 -10.05 -12.08
C LYS A 180 9.74 -10.64 -10.68
N PHE A 181 9.50 -9.84 -9.64
CA PHE A 181 9.69 -10.22 -8.24
C PHE A 181 8.36 -10.38 -7.50
N ALA A 182 7.33 -9.66 -7.93
CA ALA A 182 6.02 -9.67 -7.30
C ALA A 182 5.11 -10.80 -7.83
N ASP A 183 4.35 -11.40 -6.92
CA ASP A 183 3.26 -12.30 -7.25
C ASP A 183 2.00 -11.51 -7.59
N ARG A 184 1.77 -10.41 -6.86
CA ARG A 184 0.64 -9.47 -7.06
C ARG A 184 1.02 -8.04 -6.71
N PHE A 185 0.19 -7.10 -7.12
CA PHE A 185 0.28 -5.70 -6.70
C PHE A 185 -0.87 -5.30 -5.78
N ASN A 186 -0.60 -4.29 -4.96
CA ASN A 186 -1.61 -3.65 -4.11
C ASN A 186 -1.57 -2.12 -4.31
N VAL A 187 -2.51 -1.56 -5.06
CA VAL A 187 -2.57 -0.12 -5.32
C VAL A 187 -3.19 0.59 -4.12
N VAL A 188 -2.41 1.44 -3.46
CA VAL A 188 -2.83 2.13 -2.22
C VAL A 188 -3.50 3.46 -2.58
N ILE A 189 -4.83 3.52 -2.53
CA ILE A 189 -5.61 4.75 -2.76
C ILE A 189 -6.18 5.22 -1.43
N PHE A 190 -5.31 5.57 -0.49
CA PHE A 190 -5.73 6.07 0.82
C PHE A 190 -6.08 7.55 0.77
N SER A 191 -7.27 7.89 1.29
CA SER A 191 -7.74 9.26 1.38
C SER A 191 -8.68 9.41 2.58
N LYS A 192 -8.73 10.61 3.16
CA LYS A 192 -9.68 10.97 4.21
C LYS A 192 -11.08 11.26 3.68
N ASN A 193 -11.25 11.37 2.36
CA ASN A 193 -12.54 11.40 1.68
C ASN A 193 -12.42 10.83 0.26
N TYR A 194 -13.52 10.36 -0.33
CA TYR A 194 -13.53 9.91 -1.73
C TYR A 194 -14.56 10.71 -2.55
N ALA A 195 -14.58 12.02 -2.33
CA ALA A 195 -15.54 12.94 -2.94
C ALA A 195 -15.53 12.91 -4.49
N THR A 196 -14.40 12.55 -5.10
CA THR A 196 -14.22 12.42 -6.55
C THR A 196 -14.01 10.96 -6.93
N PRO A 197 -15.04 10.10 -6.91
CA PRO A 197 -14.87 8.67 -7.18
C PRO A 197 -14.47 8.38 -8.65
N TRP A 198 -14.61 9.36 -9.55
CA TRP A 198 -14.04 9.30 -10.91
C TRP A 198 -12.51 9.31 -10.92
N TYR A 199 -11.87 9.95 -9.94
CA TYR A 199 -10.41 9.95 -9.79
C TYR A 199 -9.91 8.53 -9.48
N CYS A 200 -10.57 7.84 -8.54
CA CYS A 200 -10.28 6.44 -8.23
C CYS A 200 -10.44 5.54 -9.47
N GLU A 201 -11.49 5.77 -10.28
CA GLU A 201 -11.68 5.06 -11.54
C GLU A 201 -10.56 5.33 -12.55
N MET A 202 -10.11 6.58 -12.68
CA MET A 202 -9.01 6.92 -13.58
C MET A 202 -7.71 6.25 -13.16
N LEU A 203 -7.41 6.21 -11.86
CA LEU A 203 -6.26 5.48 -11.33
C LEU A 203 -6.38 3.98 -11.66
N ALA A 204 -7.52 3.35 -11.39
CA ALA A 204 -7.76 1.95 -11.71
C ALA A 204 -7.58 1.65 -13.22
N ARG A 205 -8.05 2.55 -14.10
CA ARG A 205 -7.80 2.45 -15.56
C ARG A 205 -6.32 2.57 -15.91
N GLY A 206 -5.61 3.49 -15.27
CA GLY A 206 -4.18 3.69 -15.47
C GLY A 206 -3.39 2.43 -15.11
N PHE A 207 -3.63 1.89 -13.91
CA PHE A 207 -2.97 0.66 -13.46
C PHE A 207 -3.34 -0.55 -14.29
N LYS A 208 -4.62 -0.75 -14.64
CA LYS A 208 -5.02 -1.86 -15.53
C LYS A 208 -4.24 -1.88 -16.84
N LYS A 209 -3.94 -0.71 -17.42
CA LYS A 209 -3.20 -0.61 -18.68
C LYS A 209 -1.71 -1.00 -18.54
N GLN A 210 -1.15 -0.92 -17.33
CA GLN A 210 0.29 -1.04 -17.12
C GLN A 210 0.70 -2.28 -16.33
N LEU A 211 -0.13 -2.73 -15.40
CA LEU A 211 0.18 -3.86 -14.55
C LEU A 211 -0.04 -5.17 -15.31
N THR A 212 0.98 -6.02 -15.30
CA THR A 212 0.99 -7.34 -15.95
C THR A 212 0.72 -8.49 -14.99
N LYS A 213 0.54 -8.18 -13.71
CA LYS A 213 0.21 -9.12 -12.63
C LYS A 213 -1.15 -8.77 -12.03
N PRO A 214 -1.83 -9.74 -11.39
CA PRO A 214 -3.04 -9.47 -10.64
C PRO A 214 -2.83 -8.36 -9.62
N PHE A 215 -3.84 -7.51 -9.42
CA PHE A 215 -3.74 -6.40 -8.48
C PHE A 215 -5.02 -6.14 -7.70
N TYR A 216 -4.79 -5.71 -6.46
CA TYR A 216 -5.82 -5.21 -5.57
C TYR A 216 -5.82 -3.69 -5.53
N ILE A 217 -6.96 -3.10 -5.17
CA ILE A 217 -7.06 -1.70 -4.79
C ILE A 217 -7.34 -1.63 -3.29
N ASN A 218 -6.49 -0.93 -2.56
CA ASN A 218 -6.60 -0.75 -1.12
C ASN A 218 -7.17 0.63 -0.79
N LEU A 219 -8.28 0.64 -0.07
CA LEU A 219 -9.04 1.82 0.31
C LEU A 219 -9.00 2.00 1.82
N TYR A 220 -8.86 3.24 2.25
CA TYR A 220 -8.85 3.62 3.64
C TYR A 220 -10.27 3.68 4.18
N VAL A 221 -10.48 3.07 5.35
CA VAL A 221 -11.75 3.11 6.08
C VAL A 221 -11.60 3.97 7.32
N TYR A 222 -10.63 3.64 8.17
CA TYR A 222 -10.46 4.29 9.48
C TYR A 222 -9.06 4.00 10.05
N GLY A 223 -8.37 4.96 10.64
CA GLY A 223 -7.06 4.72 11.28
C GLY A 223 -7.01 5.03 12.78
N PRO A 224 -5.93 4.62 13.44
CA PRO A 224 -5.67 4.98 14.84
C PRO A 224 -5.66 6.49 15.02
N GLY A 225 -6.43 6.98 15.99
CA GLY A 225 -6.51 8.40 16.34
C GLY A 225 -7.42 9.25 15.44
N ASP A 226 -8.08 8.64 14.45
CA ASP A 226 -9.08 9.34 13.65
C ASP A 226 -10.35 9.64 14.45
N LEU A 227 -11.08 10.66 13.99
CA LEU A 227 -12.45 10.91 14.37
C LEU A 227 -13.37 10.61 13.18
N ALA A 228 -14.65 10.34 13.46
CA ALA A 228 -15.61 9.94 12.42
C ALA A 228 -15.78 10.99 11.30
N GLN A 229 -15.57 12.28 11.58
CA GLN A 229 -15.62 13.34 10.58
C GLN A 229 -14.35 13.45 9.71
N ASP A 230 -13.25 12.82 10.12
CA ASP A 230 -11.93 12.91 9.46
C ASP A 230 -11.67 11.72 8.53
N VAL A 231 -12.67 10.87 8.32
CA VAL A 231 -12.59 9.63 7.54
C VAL A 231 -13.67 9.58 6.46
N PRO A 232 -13.46 8.82 5.38
CA PRO A 232 -14.46 8.69 4.33
C PRO A 232 -15.71 7.98 4.87
N THR A 233 -16.87 8.43 4.41
CA THR A 233 -18.13 7.75 4.74
C THR A 233 -18.21 6.37 4.06
N PRO A 234 -18.94 5.40 4.62
CA PRO A 234 -19.18 4.11 3.97
C PRO A 234 -19.76 4.24 2.55
N ALA A 235 -20.59 5.26 2.30
CA ALA A 235 -21.16 5.55 0.99
C ALA A 235 -20.11 5.99 -0.03
N GLU A 236 -19.14 6.82 0.37
CA GLU A 236 -18.01 7.22 -0.45
C GLU A 236 -17.12 6.04 -0.81
N ILE A 237 -16.77 5.20 0.18
CA ILE A 237 -15.95 4.00 -0.01
C ILE A 237 -16.63 3.03 -0.99
N LEU A 238 -17.91 2.74 -0.81
CA LEU A 238 -18.68 1.88 -1.73
C LEU A 238 -18.74 2.45 -3.15
N THR A 239 -18.98 3.76 -3.27
CA THR A 239 -19.06 4.42 -4.57
C THR A 239 -17.70 4.38 -5.29
N ALA A 240 -16.61 4.68 -4.59
CA ALA A 240 -15.26 4.58 -5.13
C ALA A 240 -14.92 3.14 -5.54
N THR A 241 -15.27 2.16 -4.71
CA THR A 241 -15.05 0.74 -4.99
C THR A 241 -15.77 0.30 -6.26
N VAL A 242 -17.06 0.61 -6.40
CA VAL A 242 -17.86 0.27 -7.60
C VAL A 242 -17.29 0.93 -8.85
N ARG A 243 -16.85 2.17 -8.76
CA ARG A 243 -16.23 2.90 -9.87
C ARG A 243 -14.93 2.25 -10.33
N CYS A 244 -14.11 1.77 -9.40
CA CYS A 244 -12.94 0.96 -9.71
C CYS A 244 -13.32 -0.41 -10.30
N ALA A 245 -14.30 -1.12 -9.71
CA ALA A 245 -14.75 -2.44 -10.15
C ALA A 245 -15.24 -2.40 -11.60
N ARG A 246 -15.99 -1.35 -11.96
CA ARG A 246 -16.51 -1.08 -13.32
C ARG A 246 -15.44 -1.06 -14.40
N VAL A 247 -14.18 -0.77 -14.06
CA VAL A 247 -13.08 -0.79 -15.04
C VAL A 247 -12.84 -2.22 -15.58
N GLY A 248 -13.17 -3.25 -14.78
CA GLY A 248 -12.90 -4.66 -15.05
C GLY A 248 -11.41 -4.99 -14.98
N GLY A 249 -11.04 -6.19 -14.54
CA GLY A 249 -9.62 -6.59 -14.40
C GLY A 249 -8.93 -6.12 -13.12
N VAL A 250 -9.68 -5.59 -12.15
CA VAL A 250 -9.26 -5.47 -10.75
C VAL A 250 -9.60 -6.81 -10.07
N ASP A 251 -8.62 -7.47 -9.46
CA ASP A 251 -8.83 -8.82 -8.89
C ASP A 251 -9.55 -8.80 -7.54
N GLY A 252 -9.51 -7.67 -6.85
CA GLY A 252 -10.13 -7.50 -5.55
C GLY A 252 -9.88 -6.15 -4.89
N PHE A 253 -10.50 -5.99 -3.74
CA PHE A 253 -10.42 -4.79 -2.92
C PHE A 253 -9.92 -5.12 -1.52
N VAL A 254 -9.07 -4.26 -0.98
CA VAL A 254 -8.60 -4.34 0.39
C VAL A 254 -9.12 -3.12 1.14
N TYR A 255 -9.63 -3.32 2.35
CA TYR A 255 -10.11 -2.24 3.20
C TYR A 255 -9.19 -2.10 4.41
N PHE A 256 -8.67 -0.90 4.62
CA PHE A 256 -7.73 -0.62 5.70
C PHE A 256 -8.42 0.06 6.88
N SER A 257 -8.46 -0.62 8.03
CA SER A 257 -8.99 -0.09 9.29
C SER A 257 -7.97 -0.15 10.44
N ASP A 258 -8.27 0.50 11.57
CA ASP A 258 -7.56 0.28 12.83
C ASP A 258 -7.75 -1.17 13.32
N GLY A 259 -9.00 -1.54 13.61
CA GLY A 259 -9.36 -2.87 14.09
C GLY A 259 -10.67 -3.40 13.52
N GLU A 260 -11.21 -4.39 14.22
CA GLU A 260 -12.40 -5.14 13.80
C GLU A 260 -13.68 -4.33 13.89
N LYS A 261 -13.83 -3.52 14.95
CA LYS A 261 -15.03 -2.72 15.18
C LYS A 261 -15.30 -1.75 14.02
N GLU A 262 -14.27 -1.05 13.56
CA GLU A 262 -14.37 -0.09 12.47
C GLU A 262 -14.75 -0.79 11.15
N MET A 263 -14.20 -1.99 10.94
CA MET A 263 -14.54 -2.81 9.78
C MET A 263 -15.99 -3.30 9.83
N GLN A 264 -16.45 -3.80 10.99
CA GLN A 264 -17.84 -4.23 11.18
C GLN A 264 -18.83 -3.07 11.00
N ASN A 265 -18.50 -1.88 11.51
CA ASN A 265 -19.30 -0.67 11.29
C ASN A 265 -19.40 -0.32 9.81
N PHE A 266 -18.29 -0.40 9.06
CA PHE A 266 -18.29 -0.20 7.62
C PHE A 266 -19.16 -1.24 6.90
N GLN A 267 -18.99 -2.53 7.20
CA GLN A 267 -19.78 -3.61 6.60
C GLN A 267 -21.27 -3.43 6.88
N LYS A 268 -21.65 -3.10 8.12
CA LYS A 268 -23.03 -2.85 8.52
C LYS A 268 -23.65 -1.69 7.73
N ALA A 269 -22.97 -0.55 7.71
CA ALA A 269 -23.43 0.62 6.96
C ALA A 269 -23.51 0.34 5.44
N ALA A 270 -22.62 -0.50 4.91
CA ALA A 270 -22.61 -0.89 3.51
C ALA A 270 -23.84 -1.74 3.13
N VAL A 271 -24.24 -2.68 3.99
CA VAL A 271 -25.41 -3.54 3.71
C VAL A 271 -26.74 -2.83 3.97
N GLU A 272 -26.82 -1.98 5.00
CA GLU A 272 -28.03 -1.23 5.36
C GLU A 272 -28.43 -0.18 4.31
N ASN A 273 -27.45 0.35 3.54
CA ASN A 273 -27.72 1.34 2.50
C ASN A 273 -28.18 0.71 1.18
N ILE A 274 -29.36 0.07 1.21
CA ILE A 274 -29.97 -0.63 0.07
C ILE A 274 -30.14 0.32 -1.12
N ALA A 275 -30.63 1.54 -0.90
CA ALA A 275 -30.86 2.53 -1.95
C ALA A 275 -29.56 2.87 -2.72
N LEU A 276 -28.44 3.03 -2.02
CA LEU A 276 -27.15 3.23 -2.65
C LEU A 276 -26.72 1.99 -3.45
N ARG A 277 -26.83 0.79 -2.89
CA ARG A 277 -26.46 -0.45 -3.60
C ARG A 277 -27.28 -0.65 -4.87
N THR A 278 -28.60 -0.42 -4.82
CA THR A 278 -29.48 -0.46 -5.99
C THR A 278 -29.08 0.59 -7.04
N LYS A 279 -28.72 1.81 -6.63
CA LYS A 279 -28.20 2.81 -7.57
C LYS A 279 -26.89 2.36 -8.20
N LEU A 280 -25.97 1.83 -7.39
CA LEU A 280 -24.64 1.41 -7.84
C LEU A 280 -24.68 0.16 -8.73
N SER A 281 -25.66 -0.71 -8.59
CA SER A 281 -25.80 -1.91 -9.44
C SER A 281 -26.07 -1.56 -10.90
N SER A 282 -26.56 -0.36 -11.20
CA SER A 282 -26.67 0.12 -12.58
C SER A 282 -25.31 0.42 -13.24
N PHE A 283 -24.20 0.38 -12.50
CA PHE A 283 -22.88 0.71 -13.02
C PHE A 283 -22.18 -0.56 -13.53
N GLY A 284 -21.54 -0.49 -14.70
CA GLY A 284 -20.34 -1.30 -15.00
C GLY A 284 -20.49 -2.82 -15.19
N GLY A 285 -21.71 -3.37 -15.26
CA GLY A 285 -21.94 -4.76 -15.66
C GLY A 285 -21.45 -5.80 -14.64
N GLU A 286 -21.01 -6.96 -15.14
CA GLU A 286 -20.68 -8.13 -14.32
C GLU A 286 -19.67 -7.85 -13.17
N PRO A 287 -18.54 -7.14 -13.36
CA PRO A 287 -17.60 -6.88 -12.27
C PRO A 287 -18.22 -6.13 -11.08
N VAL A 288 -19.17 -5.23 -11.35
CA VAL A 288 -19.89 -4.51 -10.29
C VAL A 288 -20.89 -5.43 -9.60
N GLN A 289 -21.58 -6.30 -10.33
CA GLN A 289 -22.47 -7.30 -9.71
C GLN A 289 -21.69 -8.26 -8.82
N GLN A 290 -20.52 -8.72 -9.24
CA GLN A 290 -19.65 -9.57 -8.42
C GLN A 290 -19.25 -8.85 -7.12
N PHE A 291 -18.87 -7.58 -7.20
CA PHE A 291 -18.54 -6.78 -6.02
C PHE A 291 -19.75 -6.61 -5.08
N LEU A 292 -20.89 -6.16 -5.61
CA LEU A 292 -22.08 -5.92 -4.80
C LEU A 292 -22.65 -7.20 -4.19
N GLY A 293 -22.57 -8.33 -4.89
CA GLY A 293 -22.91 -9.64 -4.35
C GLY A 293 -22.00 -10.07 -3.20
N ALA A 294 -20.70 -9.72 -3.25
CA ALA A 294 -19.78 -9.94 -2.13
C ALA A 294 -20.15 -9.05 -0.93
N VAL A 295 -20.51 -7.78 -1.15
CA VAL A 295 -21.02 -6.89 -0.08
C VAL A 295 -22.32 -7.42 0.52
N GLU A 296 -23.26 -7.89 -0.30
CA GLU A 296 -24.53 -8.51 0.14
C GLU A 296 -24.29 -9.73 1.04
N SER A 297 -23.21 -10.48 0.82
CA SER A 297 -22.89 -11.63 1.67
C SER A 297 -22.64 -11.23 3.14
N TRP A 298 -22.24 -9.98 3.41
CA TRP A 298 -22.08 -9.45 4.77
C TRP A 298 -23.39 -9.31 5.53
N GLU A 299 -24.55 -9.33 4.87
CA GLU A 299 -25.84 -9.29 5.57
C GLU A 299 -25.98 -10.43 6.59
N LYS A 300 -25.33 -11.58 6.33
CA LYS A 300 -25.32 -12.74 7.24
C LYS A 300 -24.62 -12.46 8.57
N LEU A 301 -23.80 -11.42 8.66
CA LEU A 301 -23.08 -11.04 9.88
C LEU A 301 -23.92 -10.21 10.85
N PHE A 302 -25.04 -9.65 10.39
CA PHE A 302 -25.88 -8.71 11.15
C PHE A 302 -27.35 -9.15 11.27
N LYS A 303 -27.62 -10.42 10.97
CA LYS A 303 -28.93 -11.08 11.13
C LYS A 303 -29.06 -11.71 12.51
#